data_AF-A0A0Q5VMS9-F1
#
_entry.id   AF-A0A0Q5VMS9-F1
#
_cell.length_a   1.000
_cell.length_b   1.000
_cell.length_c   1.000
_cell.angle_alpha   90.00
_cell.angle_beta   90.00
_cell.angle_gamma   90.00
#
_symmetry.space_group_name_H-M   'P 1'
#
loop_
_entity.id
_entity.type
_entity.pdbx_description
1 polymer ?
#
loop_
_entity_poly.entity_id
_entity_poly.type
_entity_poly.pdbx_seq_one_letter_code
_entity_poly.pdbx_strand_id
1 'polypeptide(L)'
;MAQLTQMTNEQLQKLIEAVQAAAVSAAGSAAAAEGADATKGKGNFSTCTHSFGGTRDHDVVEEFIANITLYKELEGISDENALKGISLLFYGMASTWWQGVRKEAATWKEAINLIREHFSPTKPAYQVYMEFFQRKQEDIDPIDTFVIQKRALLAQLPSGRHDEETELDLLFGLLNIKYRKHISRQSIRTFKDLLEQGRIIEHNNQEDEDLVAAAKNTRGSKRTTRCTYCSFRGHTVDNCRKRQKDRQEDQREE
;
A
#
# COMPACT_ATOMS: atom_id res chain seq x y z
N MET A 1 -95.54 11.65 -6.49
CA MET A 1 -94.99 12.17 -5.22
C MET A 1 -93.54 11.70 -5.13
N ALA A 2 -92.58 12.55 -5.50
CA ALA A 2 -91.16 12.19 -5.49
C ALA A 2 -90.62 12.35 -4.06
N GLN A 3 -90.19 11.25 -3.43
CA GLN A 3 -89.61 11.26 -2.10
C GLN A 3 -88.15 11.70 -2.19
N LEU A 4 -87.87 12.95 -1.81
CA LEU A 4 -86.53 13.44 -1.57
C LEU A 4 -85.93 12.69 -0.37
N THR A 5 -84.99 11.80 -0.63
CA THR A 5 -84.21 11.13 0.41
C THR A 5 -83.24 12.14 1.00
N GLN A 6 -83.62 12.77 2.11
CA GLN A 6 -82.73 13.65 2.86
C GLN A 6 -81.76 12.79 3.66
N MET A 7 -80.48 12.84 3.28
CA MET A 7 -79.41 12.17 4.01
C MET A 7 -79.27 12.83 5.39
N THR A 8 -79.36 12.03 6.45
CA THR A 8 -79.27 12.54 7.82
C THR A 8 -77.85 12.98 8.16
N ASN A 9 -77.67 13.93 9.07
CA ASN A 9 -76.33 14.43 9.46
C ASN A 9 -75.42 13.31 9.97
N GLU A 10 -75.96 12.28 10.63
CA GLU A 10 -75.21 11.10 11.07
C GLU A 10 -74.71 10.25 9.90
N GLN A 11 -75.49 10.14 8.82
CA GLN A 11 -75.08 9.43 7.60
C GLN A 11 -73.99 10.21 6.86
N LEU A 12 -74.06 11.55 6.85
CA LEU A 12 -73.01 12.40 6.27
C LEU A 12 -71.69 12.26 7.06
N GLN A 13 -71.77 12.22 8.39
CA GLN A 13 -70.59 12.12 9.24
C GLN A 13 -69.87 10.77 9.08
N LYS A 14 -70.62 9.67 9.00
CA LYS A 14 -70.07 8.34 8.67
C LYS A 14 -69.40 8.29 7.29
N LEU A 15 -69.94 9.03 6.32
CA LEU A 15 -69.38 9.11 4.97
C LEU A 15 -68.06 9.89 4.95
N ILE A 16 -67.99 10.99 5.70
CA ILE A 16 -66.75 11.77 5.86
C ILE A 16 -65.67 10.95 6.56
N GLU A 17 -66.00 10.23 7.63
CA GLU A 17 -65.06 9.35 8.33
C GLU A 17 -64.55 8.22 7.43
N ALA A 18 -65.43 7.61 6.62
CA ALA A 18 -65.05 6.58 5.66
C ALA A 18 -64.13 7.12 4.55
N VAL A 19 -64.39 8.34 4.04
CA VAL A 19 -63.55 8.99 3.03
C VAL A 19 -62.19 9.40 3.61
N GLN A 20 -62.15 9.87 4.86
CA GLN A 20 -60.89 10.17 5.55
C GLN A 20 -60.07 8.90 5.82
N ALA A 21 -60.70 7.80 6.26
CA ALA A 21 -60.03 6.52 6.43
C ALA A 21 -59.48 5.96 5.11
N ALA A 22 -60.24 6.09 4.01
CA ALA A 22 -59.78 5.70 2.68
C ALA A 22 -58.62 6.58 2.18
N ALA A 23 -58.64 7.89 2.45
CA ALA A 23 -57.56 8.82 2.11
C ALA A 23 -56.27 8.53 2.91
N VAL A 24 -56.38 8.20 4.19
CA VAL A 24 -55.23 7.79 5.02
C VAL A 24 -54.67 6.44 4.57
N SER A 25 -55.51 5.49 4.16
CA SER A 25 -55.06 4.22 3.60
C SER A 25 -54.37 4.40 2.23
N ALA A 26 -54.88 5.29 1.38
CA ALA A 26 -54.27 5.63 0.10
C ALA A 26 -52.92 6.36 0.27
N ALA A 27 -52.84 7.29 1.22
CA ALA A 27 -51.59 7.97 1.57
C ALA A 27 -50.56 7.03 2.22
N GLY A 28 -51.00 6.07 3.05
CA GLY A 28 -50.13 5.02 3.61
C GLY A 28 -49.57 4.07 2.54
N SER A 29 -50.35 3.80 1.48
CA SER A 29 -49.92 2.98 0.34
C SER A 29 -48.91 3.72 -0.56
N ALA A 30 -49.07 5.04 -0.72
CA ALA A 30 -48.13 5.89 -1.44
C ALA A 30 -46.82 6.10 -0.65
N ALA A 31 -46.91 6.33 0.66
CA ALA A 31 -45.73 6.48 1.53
C ALA A 31 -44.93 5.17 1.70
N ALA A 32 -45.56 4.00 1.62
CA ALA A 32 -44.87 2.71 1.60
C ALA A 32 -44.16 2.43 0.24
N ALA A 33 -44.57 3.10 -0.84
CA ALA A 33 -43.90 3.02 -2.14
C ALA A 33 -42.86 4.12 -2.36
N GLU A 34 -42.93 5.23 -1.62
CA GLU A 34 -41.95 6.34 -1.67
C GLU A 34 -40.81 6.22 -0.63
N GLY A 35 -40.80 5.16 0.18
CA GLY A 35 -39.69 4.80 1.08
C GLY A 35 -38.76 3.70 0.54
N ALA A 36 -39.03 3.16 -0.65
CA ALA A 36 -38.12 2.24 -1.32
C ALA A 36 -37.23 3.04 -2.27
N ASP A 37 -36.03 3.34 -1.80
CA ASP A 37 -34.82 3.78 -2.51
C ASP A 37 -34.74 3.31 -3.97
N ALA A 38 -35.49 3.99 -4.85
CA ALA A 38 -35.45 3.82 -6.29
C ALA A 38 -34.56 4.94 -6.84
N THR A 39 -33.26 4.88 -6.54
CA THR A 39 -32.16 5.45 -7.36
C THR A 39 -30.74 5.14 -6.88
N LYS A 40 -30.51 4.24 -5.90
CA LYS A 40 -29.27 3.45 -5.95
C LYS A 40 -29.42 2.38 -7.03
N GLY A 41 -28.90 2.66 -8.22
CA GLY A 41 -28.79 1.66 -9.28
C GLY A 41 -28.22 0.37 -8.67
N LYS A 42 -28.83 -0.79 -8.95
CA LYS A 42 -28.33 -2.09 -8.48
C LYS A 42 -26.84 -2.18 -8.78
N GLY A 43 -26.00 -1.95 -7.77
CA GLY A 43 -24.56 -1.94 -7.92
C GLY A 43 -24.11 -3.27 -8.52
N ASN A 44 -23.19 -3.20 -9.47
CA ASN A 44 -22.63 -4.37 -10.13
C ASN A 44 -21.16 -4.10 -10.47
N PHE A 45 -20.45 -5.13 -10.90
CA PHE A 45 -19.01 -5.03 -11.16
C PHE A 45 -18.64 -4.50 -12.55
N SER A 46 -19.57 -3.95 -13.34
CA SER A 46 -19.29 -3.56 -14.74
C SER A 46 -18.31 -2.40 -14.89
N THR A 47 -18.24 -1.51 -13.90
CA THR A 47 -17.30 -0.37 -13.88
C THR A 47 -16.09 -0.62 -12.98
N CYS A 48 -15.96 -1.83 -12.42
CA CYS A 48 -14.80 -2.21 -11.61
C CYS A 48 -13.56 -2.32 -12.51
N THR A 49 -12.49 -1.61 -12.14
CA THR A 49 -11.22 -1.63 -12.88
C THR A 49 -10.28 -2.76 -12.46
N HIS A 50 -10.59 -3.41 -11.33
CA HIS A 50 -9.79 -4.51 -10.81
C HIS A 50 -10.16 -5.83 -11.50
N SER A 51 -9.15 -6.59 -11.93
CA SER A 51 -9.35 -7.86 -12.60
C SER A 51 -8.27 -8.85 -12.21
N PHE A 52 -8.57 -10.15 -12.28
CA PHE A 52 -7.67 -11.21 -11.85
C PHE A 52 -7.48 -12.29 -12.93
N GLY A 53 -6.21 -12.55 -13.25
CA GLY A 53 -5.81 -13.46 -14.34
C GLY A 53 -5.48 -14.89 -13.91
N GLY A 54 -5.38 -15.17 -12.60
CA GLY A 54 -5.00 -16.47 -12.07
C GLY A 54 -3.55 -16.59 -11.62
N THR A 55 -2.84 -15.48 -11.40
CA THR A 55 -1.48 -15.49 -10.84
C THR A 55 -1.48 -16.15 -9.46
N ARG A 56 -0.61 -17.14 -9.25
CA ARG A 56 -0.48 -17.88 -8.00
C ARG A 56 0.47 -17.19 -7.02
N ASP A 57 0.09 -15.99 -6.62
CA ASP A 57 0.87 -15.13 -5.72
C ASP A 57 -0.04 -14.62 -4.61
N HIS A 58 0.41 -14.79 -3.36
CA HIS A 58 -0.36 -14.40 -2.18
C HIS A 58 -0.72 -12.92 -2.20
N ASP A 59 0.23 -12.05 -2.52
CA ASP A 59 0.08 -10.60 -2.40
C ASP A 59 -0.86 -10.08 -3.50
N VAL A 60 -0.73 -10.61 -4.72
CA VAL A 60 -1.63 -10.27 -5.84
C VAL A 60 -3.07 -10.72 -5.57
N VAL A 61 -3.24 -11.90 -4.97
CA VAL A 61 -4.57 -12.43 -4.65
C VAL A 61 -5.24 -11.64 -3.53
N GLU A 62 -4.53 -11.35 -2.44
CA GLU A 62 -5.10 -10.55 -1.34
C GLU A 62 -5.36 -9.09 -1.75
N GLU A 63 -4.50 -8.48 -2.56
CA GLU A 63 -4.74 -7.14 -3.12
C GLU A 63 -6.03 -7.12 -3.96
N PHE A 64 -6.21 -8.09 -4.86
CA PHE A 64 -7.42 -8.23 -5.65
C PHE A 64 -8.67 -8.39 -4.77
N ILE A 65 -8.63 -9.30 -3.80
CA ILE A 65 -9.76 -9.57 -2.89
C ILE A 65 -10.11 -8.34 -2.06
N ALA A 66 -9.12 -7.63 -1.53
CA ALA A 66 -9.33 -6.41 -0.75
C ALA A 66 -10.02 -5.33 -1.61
N ASN A 67 -9.53 -5.11 -2.82
CA ASN A 67 -10.06 -4.09 -3.73
C ASN A 67 -11.52 -4.39 -4.16
N ILE A 68 -11.84 -5.63 -4.52
CA ILE A 68 -13.22 -5.98 -4.93
C ILE A 68 -14.19 -5.98 -3.75
N THR A 69 -13.71 -6.31 -2.55
CA THR A 69 -14.53 -6.25 -1.32
C THR A 69 -14.84 -4.80 -0.96
N LEU A 70 -13.83 -3.92 -1.00
CA LEU A 70 -14.02 -2.48 -0.80
C LEU A 70 -14.97 -1.89 -1.85
N TYR A 71 -14.79 -2.24 -3.13
CA TYR A 71 -15.69 -1.78 -4.20
C TYR A 71 -17.13 -2.25 -3.98
N LYS A 72 -17.33 -3.52 -3.59
CA LYS A 72 -18.64 -4.08 -3.25
C LYS A 72 -19.33 -3.30 -2.11
N GLU A 73 -18.57 -2.90 -1.10
CA GLU A 73 -19.06 -2.10 0.03
C GLU A 73 -19.43 -0.67 -0.39
N LEU A 74 -18.58 0.00 -1.16
CA LEU A 74 -18.80 1.37 -1.62
C LEU A 74 -20.01 1.48 -2.56
N GLU A 75 -20.15 0.53 -3.50
CA GLU A 75 -21.24 0.49 -4.47
C GLU A 75 -22.53 -0.15 -3.92
N GLY A 76 -22.51 -0.61 -2.66
CA GLY A 76 -23.68 -1.22 -2.01
C GLY A 76 -24.17 -2.50 -2.71
N ILE A 77 -23.27 -3.31 -3.25
CA ILE A 77 -23.61 -4.53 -4.00
C ILE A 77 -23.99 -5.64 -3.02
N SER A 78 -25.18 -6.23 -3.20
CA SER A 78 -25.61 -7.40 -2.40
C SER A 78 -24.74 -8.62 -2.69
N ASP A 79 -24.60 -9.53 -1.72
CA ASP A 79 -23.78 -10.75 -1.86
C ASP A 79 -24.23 -11.62 -3.05
N GLU A 80 -25.54 -11.71 -3.28
CA GLU A 80 -26.10 -12.45 -4.42
C GLU A 80 -25.72 -11.83 -5.78
N ASN A 81 -25.77 -10.50 -5.88
CA ASN A 81 -25.39 -9.79 -7.10
C ASN A 81 -23.88 -9.84 -7.31
N ALA A 82 -23.11 -9.76 -6.22
CA ALA A 82 -21.67 -9.86 -6.24
C ALA A 82 -21.24 -11.26 -6.74
N LEU A 83 -21.84 -12.33 -6.21
CA LEU A 83 -21.54 -13.70 -6.64
C LEU A 83 -21.89 -13.95 -8.12
N LYS A 84 -23.00 -13.39 -8.61
CA LYS A 84 -23.36 -13.46 -10.05
C LYS A 84 -22.39 -12.66 -10.92
N GLY A 85 -21.96 -11.50 -10.45
CA GLY A 85 -21.10 -10.56 -11.18
C GLY A 85 -19.60 -10.88 -11.12
N ILE A 86 -19.14 -11.71 -10.17
CA ILE A 86 -17.71 -11.97 -9.93
C ILE A 86 -16.99 -12.51 -11.17
N SER A 87 -17.71 -13.24 -12.03
CA SER A 87 -17.16 -13.79 -13.27
C SER A 87 -16.66 -12.74 -14.27
N LEU A 88 -17.17 -11.49 -14.19
CA LEU A 88 -16.73 -10.37 -15.02
C LEU A 88 -15.30 -9.91 -14.67
N LEU A 89 -14.86 -10.20 -13.45
CA LEU A 89 -13.56 -9.77 -12.93
C LEU A 89 -12.44 -10.76 -13.32
N PHE A 90 -12.79 -11.94 -13.84
CA PHE A 90 -11.84 -12.97 -14.19
C PHE A 90 -11.50 -12.98 -15.67
N TYR A 91 -10.22 -13.11 -15.97
CA TYR A 91 -9.71 -13.37 -17.31
C TYR A 91 -8.70 -14.51 -17.30
N GLY A 92 -8.30 -14.99 -18.48
CA GLY A 92 -7.29 -16.03 -18.62
C GLY A 92 -7.60 -17.29 -17.80
N MET A 93 -6.61 -17.74 -17.02
CA MET A 93 -6.69 -18.99 -16.24
C MET A 93 -7.76 -18.94 -15.15
N ALA A 94 -7.95 -17.80 -14.49
CA ALA A 94 -8.98 -17.63 -13.47
C ALA A 94 -10.39 -17.82 -14.04
N SER A 95 -10.64 -17.36 -15.26
CA SER A 95 -11.95 -17.52 -15.92
C SER A 95 -12.26 -18.99 -16.21
N THR A 96 -11.29 -19.74 -16.76
CA THR A 96 -11.41 -21.18 -17.00
C THR A 96 -11.63 -21.96 -15.71
N TRP A 97 -10.88 -21.64 -14.65
CA TRP A 97 -11.06 -22.25 -13.33
C TRP A 97 -12.46 -21.99 -12.77
N TRP A 98 -12.93 -20.75 -12.78
CA TRP A 98 -14.22 -20.38 -12.21
C TRP A 98 -15.39 -21.10 -12.88
N GLN A 99 -15.32 -21.33 -14.19
CA GLN A 99 -16.34 -22.09 -14.91
C GLN A 99 -16.51 -23.52 -14.36
N GLY A 100 -15.43 -24.14 -13.87
CA GLY A 100 -15.44 -25.47 -13.27
C GLY A 100 -16.02 -25.51 -11.85
N VAL A 101 -15.67 -24.52 -11.02
CA VAL A 101 -15.96 -24.55 -9.57
C VAL A 101 -17.13 -23.66 -9.14
N ARG A 102 -17.72 -22.84 -10.02
CA ARG A 102 -18.79 -21.87 -9.67
C ARG A 102 -20.01 -22.46 -8.96
N LYS A 103 -20.25 -23.77 -9.07
CA LYS A 103 -21.37 -24.46 -8.40
C LYS A 103 -21.06 -24.82 -6.94
N GLU A 104 -19.79 -24.81 -6.56
CA GLU A 104 -19.32 -25.14 -5.21
C GLU A 104 -19.44 -23.93 -4.27
N ALA A 105 -19.46 -22.71 -4.81
CA ALA A 105 -19.68 -21.48 -4.06
C ALA A 105 -21.16 -21.08 -4.04
N ALA A 106 -21.83 -21.24 -2.90
CA ALA A 106 -23.21 -20.79 -2.70
C ALA A 106 -23.28 -19.34 -2.18
N THR A 107 -22.24 -18.89 -1.48
CA THR A 107 -22.17 -17.53 -0.91
C THR A 107 -20.97 -16.74 -1.43
N TRP A 108 -21.04 -15.40 -1.35
CA TRP A 108 -19.91 -14.52 -1.67
C TRP A 108 -18.67 -14.89 -0.85
N LYS A 109 -18.85 -15.16 0.45
CA LYS A 109 -17.76 -15.55 1.35
C LYS A 109 -17.08 -16.85 0.93
N GLU A 110 -17.84 -17.86 0.51
CA GLU A 110 -17.31 -19.11 -0.02
C GLU A 110 -16.54 -18.90 -1.32
N ALA A 111 -17.04 -18.06 -2.23
CA ALA A 111 -16.33 -17.72 -3.46
C ALA A 111 -14.97 -17.08 -3.18
N ILE A 112 -14.92 -16.11 -2.25
CA ILE A 112 -13.66 -15.48 -1.84
C ILE A 112 -12.71 -16.50 -1.20
N ASN A 113 -13.21 -17.38 -0.34
CA ASN A 113 -12.38 -18.44 0.27
C ASN A 113 -11.83 -19.41 -0.78
N LEU A 114 -12.64 -19.83 -1.76
CA LEU A 114 -12.19 -20.69 -2.86
C LEU A 114 -11.09 -20.02 -3.70
N ILE A 115 -11.17 -18.70 -3.94
CA ILE A 115 -10.11 -17.95 -4.63
C ILE A 115 -8.81 -18.01 -3.82
N ARG A 116 -8.89 -17.75 -2.50
CA ARG A 116 -7.72 -17.86 -1.62
C ARG A 116 -7.13 -19.26 -1.63
N GLU A 117 -7.93 -20.28 -1.36
CA GLU A 117 -7.46 -21.67 -1.30
C GLU A 117 -6.81 -22.12 -2.62
N HIS A 118 -7.37 -21.70 -3.76
CA HIS A 118 -6.87 -22.14 -5.05
C HIS A 118 -5.64 -21.36 -5.53
N PHE A 119 -5.64 -20.02 -5.40
CA PHE A 119 -4.62 -19.14 -5.98
C PHE A 119 -3.64 -18.54 -4.98
N SER A 120 -4.00 -18.46 -3.70
CA SER A 120 -3.11 -18.03 -2.62
C SER A 120 -2.59 -19.27 -1.90
N PRO A 121 -1.44 -19.85 -2.32
CA PRO A 121 -0.84 -20.92 -1.54
C PRO A 121 -0.53 -20.39 -0.15
N THR A 122 -1.34 -20.79 0.83
CA THR A 122 -1.16 -20.41 2.23
C THR A 122 0.16 -21.01 2.69
N LYS A 123 1.20 -20.16 2.79
CA LYS A 123 2.48 -20.60 3.32
C LYS A 123 2.23 -21.08 4.75
N PRO A 124 2.56 -22.34 5.08
CA PRO A 124 2.42 -22.79 6.46
C PRO A 124 3.32 -21.93 7.35
N ALA A 125 2.89 -21.70 8.59
CA ALA A 125 3.53 -20.73 9.47
C ALA A 125 5.05 -20.94 9.64
N TYR A 126 5.53 -22.20 9.66
CA TYR A 126 6.96 -22.48 9.75
C TYR A 126 7.74 -21.94 8.54
N GLN A 127 7.16 -22.00 7.34
CA GLN A 127 7.78 -21.51 6.12
C GLN A 127 7.83 -19.98 6.11
N VAL A 128 6.79 -19.31 6.62
CA VAL A 128 6.78 -17.87 6.85
C VAL A 128 7.91 -17.46 7.79
N TYR A 129 8.12 -18.17 8.91
CA TYR A 129 9.24 -17.89 9.80
C TYR A 129 10.60 -18.13 9.14
N MET A 130 10.76 -19.23 8.40
CA MET A 130 12.01 -19.50 7.69
C MET A 130 12.35 -18.35 6.73
N GLU A 131 11.39 -17.90 5.94
CA GLU A 131 11.55 -16.77 5.01
C GLU A 131 11.78 -15.44 5.74
N PHE A 132 11.07 -15.22 6.85
CA PHE A 132 11.24 -14.04 7.70
C PHE A 132 12.67 -13.92 8.22
N PHE A 133 13.27 -15.00 8.71
CA PHE A 133 14.64 -14.98 9.26
C PHE A 133 15.74 -15.17 8.21
N GLN A 134 15.42 -15.61 7.00
CA GLN A 134 16.41 -15.93 5.96
C GLN A 134 17.21 -14.70 5.50
N ARG A 135 16.55 -13.55 5.32
CA ARG A 135 17.19 -12.32 4.83
C ARG A 135 17.26 -11.27 5.93
N LYS A 136 18.49 -10.86 6.27
CA LYS A 136 18.76 -9.68 7.09
C LYS A 136 18.72 -8.42 6.22
N GLN A 137 18.58 -7.26 6.85
CA GLN A 137 18.59 -5.97 6.15
C GLN A 137 19.97 -5.69 5.55
N GLU A 138 20.05 -5.43 4.25
CA GLU A 138 21.31 -5.08 3.59
C GLU A 138 21.71 -3.62 3.88
N ASP A 139 22.96 -3.26 3.55
CA ASP A 139 23.47 -1.91 3.80
C ASP A 139 22.76 -0.85 2.96
N ILE A 140 22.29 -1.21 1.77
CA ILE A 140 21.58 -0.32 0.83
C ILE A 140 20.08 -0.23 1.13
N ASP A 141 19.53 -1.16 1.90
CA ASP A 141 18.09 -1.24 2.14
C ASP A 141 17.64 -0.13 3.11
N PRO A 142 16.68 0.72 2.72
CA PRO A 142 16.05 1.66 3.62
C PRO A 142 15.21 0.95 4.67
N ILE A 143 15.05 1.59 5.83
CA ILE A 143 14.28 1.05 6.95
C ILE A 143 12.80 0.85 6.59
N ASP A 144 12.22 1.78 5.84
CA ASP A 144 10.81 1.74 5.43
C ASP A 144 10.50 0.49 4.59
N THR A 145 11.24 0.27 3.51
CA THR A 145 11.04 -0.89 2.62
C THR A 145 11.26 -2.20 3.37
N PHE A 146 12.29 -2.27 4.21
CA PHE A 146 12.59 -3.47 4.98
C PHE A 146 11.46 -3.80 5.98
N VAL A 147 10.97 -2.82 6.74
CA VAL A 147 9.86 -3.01 7.68
C VAL A 147 8.58 -3.42 6.95
N ILE A 148 8.26 -2.80 5.80
CA ILE A 148 7.07 -3.15 5.00
C ILE A 148 7.11 -4.62 4.58
N GLN A 149 8.23 -5.08 4.00
CA GLN A 149 8.38 -6.46 3.55
C GLN A 149 8.27 -7.46 4.71
N LYS A 150 8.87 -7.15 5.86
CA LYS A 150 8.81 -8.03 7.04
C LYS A 150 7.41 -8.07 7.66
N ARG A 151 6.71 -6.94 7.73
CA ARG A 151 5.32 -6.89 8.22
C ARG A 151 4.36 -7.61 7.27
N ALA A 152 4.58 -7.54 5.96
CA ALA A 152 3.79 -8.30 4.99
C ALA A 152 3.90 -9.82 5.22
N LEU A 153 5.10 -10.32 5.54
CA LEU A 153 5.29 -11.74 5.90
C LEU A 153 4.57 -12.10 7.21
N LEU A 154 4.69 -11.28 8.26
CA LEU A 154 4.03 -11.54 9.54
C LEU A 154 2.50 -11.53 9.43
N ALA A 155 1.94 -10.70 8.55
CA ALA A 155 0.50 -10.65 8.29
C ALA A 155 -0.08 -11.95 7.69
N GLN A 156 0.78 -12.82 7.13
CA GLN A 156 0.36 -14.15 6.64
C GLN A 156 0.17 -15.16 7.78
N LEU A 157 0.61 -14.84 9.00
CA LEU A 157 0.38 -15.68 10.17
C LEU A 157 -1.05 -15.47 10.71
N PRO A 158 -1.62 -16.46 11.42
CA PRO A 158 -2.91 -16.30 12.07
C PRO A 158 -2.96 -15.08 13.00
N SER A 159 -4.01 -14.29 12.87
CA SER A 159 -4.22 -13.08 13.68
C SER A 159 -4.21 -13.37 15.18
N GLY A 160 -3.64 -12.47 15.97
CA GLY A 160 -3.56 -12.60 17.43
C GLY A 160 -2.49 -13.59 17.93
N ARG A 161 -1.64 -14.12 17.05
CA ARG A 161 -0.52 -14.98 17.45
C ARG A 161 0.63 -14.19 18.10
N HIS A 162 0.91 -12.99 17.60
CA HIS A 162 1.96 -12.10 18.11
C HIS A 162 1.35 -10.73 18.43
N ASP A 163 1.86 -10.08 19.45
CA ASP A 163 1.67 -8.66 19.69
C ASP A 163 2.79 -7.84 19.03
N GLU A 164 2.60 -6.53 18.95
CA GLU A 164 3.56 -5.63 18.30
C GLU A 164 4.94 -5.66 18.98
N GLU A 165 5.00 -5.89 20.30
CA GLU A 165 6.26 -6.02 21.04
C GLU A 165 7.05 -7.26 20.60
N THR A 166 6.38 -8.41 20.48
CA THR A 166 6.99 -9.64 19.98
C THR A 166 7.43 -9.49 18.53
N GLU A 167 6.61 -8.87 17.67
CA GLU A 167 6.97 -8.65 16.26
C GLU A 167 8.21 -7.76 16.13
N LEU A 168 8.33 -6.72 16.96
CA LEU A 168 9.52 -5.88 17.03
C LEU A 168 10.75 -6.66 17.51
N ASP A 169 10.62 -7.56 18.49
CA ASP A 169 11.73 -8.42 18.93
C ASP A 169 12.26 -9.32 17.81
N LEU A 170 11.35 -9.94 17.05
CA LEU A 170 11.70 -10.78 15.91
C LEU A 170 12.40 -9.97 14.82
N LEU A 171 11.91 -8.75 14.53
CA LEU A 171 12.47 -7.86 13.52
C LEU A 171 13.82 -7.27 13.93
N PHE A 172 13.99 -6.86 15.19
CA PHE A 172 15.13 -6.07 15.64
C PHE A 172 16.46 -6.83 15.46
N GLY A 173 16.45 -8.16 15.60
CA GLY A 173 17.60 -9.02 15.36
C GLY A 173 18.06 -9.08 13.89
N LEU A 174 17.20 -8.66 12.95
CA LEU A 174 17.45 -8.66 11.52
C LEU A 174 17.87 -7.29 10.97
N LEU A 175 17.73 -6.23 11.77
CA LEU A 175 18.13 -4.88 11.39
C LEU A 175 19.64 -4.77 11.20
N ASN A 176 20.02 -3.93 10.24
CA ASN A 176 21.41 -3.64 9.97
C ASN A 176 22.08 -2.94 11.17
N ILE A 177 23.38 -3.17 11.35
CA ILE A 177 24.17 -2.56 12.43
C ILE A 177 24.16 -1.03 12.36
N LYS A 178 23.98 -0.43 11.17
CA LYS A 178 23.88 1.03 10.98
C LYS A 178 22.71 1.65 11.77
N TYR A 179 21.64 0.89 12.04
CA TYR A 179 20.54 1.35 12.90
C TYR A 179 20.75 0.94 14.36
N ARG A 180 21.12 -0.33 14.60
CA ARG A 180 21.25 -0.91 15.96
C ARG A 180 22.31 -0.24 16.84
N LYS A 181 23.25 0.50 16.25
CA LYS A 181 24.22 1.34 16.98
C LYS A 181 23.57 2.56 17.63
N HIS A 182 22.49 3.08 17.05
CA HIS A 182 21.85 4.32 17.49
C HIS A 182 20.49 4.08 18.14
N ILE A 183 19.80 2.99 17.75
CA ILE A 183 18.49 2.60 18.29
C ILE A 183 18.69 1.47 19.30
N SER A 184 18.31 1.71 20.56
CA SER A 184 18.24 0.64 21.57
C SER A 184 16.92 -0.12 21.44
N ARG A 185 16.92 -1.43 21.69
CA ARG A 185 15.66 -2.21 21.66
C ARG A 185 14.64 -1.68 22.68
N GLN A 186 15.11 -1.25 23.85
CA GLN A 186 14.25 -0.79 24.94
C GLN A 186 13.64 0.60 24.69
N SER A 187 14.20 1.39 23.76
CA SER A 187 13.74 2.74 23.45
C SER A 187 12.60 2.79 22.44
N ILE A 188 12.21 1.66 21.86
CA ILE A 188 11.12 1.55 20.88
C ILE A 188 10.00 0.67 21.41
N ARG A 189 8.76 1.10 21.25
CA ARG A 189 7.56 0.33 21.63
C ARG A 189 6.67 0.01 20.45
N THR A 190 6.72 0.83 19.40
CA THR A 190 5.91 0.67 18.20
C THR A 190 6.76 0.67 16.92
N PHE A 191 6.22 0.13 15.83
CA PHE A 191 6.84 0.25 14.51
C PHE A 191 7.00 1.71 14.06
N LYS A 192 6.11 2.59 14.51
CA LYS A 192 6.20 4.02 14.25
C LYS A 192 7.49 4.61 14.83
N ASP A 193 7.80 4.30 16.09
CA ASP A 193 9.01 4.79 16.76
C ASP A 193 10.28 4.34 16.03
N LEU A 194 10.29 3.08 15.57
CA LEU A 194 11.40 2.50 14.81
C LEU A 194 11.60 3.23 13.46
N LEU A 195 10.52 3.48 12.73
CA LEU A 195 10.58 4.18 11.44
C LEU A 195 11.02 5.64 11.59
N GLU A 196 10.50 6.35 12.59
CA GLU A 196 10.88 7.74 12.85
C GLU A 196 12.37 7.86 13.17
N GLN A 197 12.89 7.03 14.09
CA GLN A 197 14.31 7.03 14.41
C GLN A 197 15.18 6.56 13.23
N GLY A 198 14.71 5.55 12.49
CA GLY A 198 15.42 5.03 11.32
C GLY A 198 15.61 6.08 10.22
N ARG A 199 14.57 6.87 9.91
CA ARG A 199 14.64 7.94 8.90
C ARG A 199 15.59 9.06 9.30
N ILE A 200 15.65 9.41 10.58
CA ILE A 200 16.61 10.41 11.10
C ILE A 200 18.04 9.91 10.89
N ILE A 201 18.31 8.64 11.20
CA ILE A 201 19.64 8.03 11.01
C ILE A 201 20.03 8.01 9.52
N GLU A 202 19.11 7.65 8.64
CA GLU A 202 19.35 7.65 7.20
C GLU A 202 19.67 9.04 6.67
N HIS A 203 18.91 10.05 7.11
CA HIS A 203 19.16 11.44 6.75
C HIS A 203 20.55 11.90 7.19
N ASN A 204 20.92 11.66 8.46
CA ASN A 204 22.23 12.05 8.99
C ASN A 204 23.38 11.32 8.27
N ASN A 205 23.22 10.03 8.00
CA ASN A 205 24.24 9.25 7.29
C ASN A 205 24.42 9.75 5.85
N GLN A 206 23.34 10.14 5.17
CA GLN A 206 23.41 10.71 3.83
C GLN A 206 24.15 12.04 3.83
N GLU A 207 23.86 12.92 4.81
CA GLU A 207 24.59 14.18 4.97
C GLU A 207 26.09 13.95 5.23
N ASP A 208 26.45 13.00 6.10
CA ASP A 208 27.84 12.64 6.38
C ASP A 208 28.57 12.12 5.12
N GLU A 209 27.93 11.24 4.34
CA GLU A 209 28.49 10.74 3.08
C GLU A 209 28.70 11.88 2.06
N ASP A 210 27.75 12.81 1.95
CA ASP A 210 27.86 13.97 1.06
C ASP A 210 29.00 14.91 1.49
N LEU A 211 29.17 15.14 2.79
CA LEU A 211 30.30 15.91 3.34
C LEU A 211 31.64 15.22 3.06
N VAL A 212 31.71 13.89 3.23
CA VAL A 212 32.90 13.08 2.92
C VAL A 212 33.21 13.12 1.43
N ALA A 213 32.21 13.03 0.55
CA ALA A 213 32.36 13.14 -0.89
C ALA A 213 32.87 14.53 -1.32
N ALA A 214 32.31 15.60 -0.74
CA ALA A 214 32.79 16.97 -0.96
C ALA A 214 34.24 17.18 -0.49
N ALA A 215 34.63 16.58 0.64
CA ALA A 215 36.00 16.61 1.15
C ALA A 215 36.99 15.84 0.25
N LYS A 216 36.58 14.73 -0.37
CA LYS A 216 37.39 13.99 -1.35
C LYS A 216 37.60 14.82 -2.63
N ASN A 217 36.56 15.50 -3.11
CA ASN A 217 36.63 16.37 -4.28
C ASN A 217 37.55 17.59 -4.07
N THR A 218 37.54 18.18 -2.87
CA THR A 218 38.46 19.29 -2.53
C THR A 218 39.92 18.83 -2.36
N ARG A 219 40.17 17.61 -1.87
CA ARG A 219 41.52 17.03 -1.81
C ARG A 219 42.09 16.68 -3.19
N GLY A 220 41.24 16.29 -4.16
CA GLY A 220 41.65 16.10 -5.56
C GLY A 220 42.12 17.39 -6.27
N SER A 221 41.74 18.56 -5.75
CA SER A 221 42.13 19.87 -6.28
C SER A 221 43.52 20.34 -5.79
N LYS A 222 44.04 19.81 -4.69
CA LYS A 222 45.44 20.04 -4.26
C LYS A 222 46.42 19.21 -5.10
N ARG A 223 46.41 19.38 -6.42
CA ARG A 223 47.52 18.95 -7.28
C ARG A 223 48.76 19.73 -6.83
N THR A 224 49.75 19.03 -6.27
CA THR A 224 51.07 19.61 -6.01
C THR A 224 51.56 20.28 -7.30
N THR A 225 51.74 21.61 -7.29
CA THR A 225 52.13 22.36 -8.48
C THR A 225 53.43 21.77 -9.04
N ARG A 226 53.37 21.25 -10.27
CA ARG A 226 54.53 20.65 -10.96
C ARG A 226 55.06 21.65 -11.96
N CYS A 227 56.35 21.95 -11.88
CA CYS A 227 57.00 22.83 -12.83
C CYS A 227 57.02 22.16 -14.21
N THR A 228 56.53 22.83 -15.27
CA THR A 228 56.54 22.25 -16.63
C THR A 228 57.94 22.25 -17.28
N TYR A 229 58.89 23.02 -16.74
CA TYR A 229 60.26 23.08 -17.25
C TYR A 229 61.14 21.92 -16.73
N CYS A 230 61.14 21.69 -15.42
CA CYS A 230 62.01 20.68 -14.79
C CYS A 230 61.24 19.45 -14.28
N SER A 231 59.91 19.42 -14.41
CA SER A 231 59.03 18.33 -13.95
C SER A 231 59.06 18.01 -12.44
N PHE A 232 59.77 18.80 -11.64
CA PHE A 232 59.78 18.69 -10.18
C PHE A 232 58.55 19.32 -9.55
N ARG A 233 58.15 18.78 -8.40
CA ARG A 233 56.97 19.23 -7.62
C ARG A 233 57.37 20.35 -6.65
N GLY A 234 56.42 21.23 -6.32
CA GLY A 234 56.58 22.24 -5.27
C GLY A 234 56.94 23.65 -5.74
N HIS A 235 56.99 23.90 -7.05
CA HIS A 235 57.20 25.25 -7.62
C HIS A 235 56.63 25.36 -9.03
N THR A 236 56.40 26.59 -9.51
CA THR A 236 55.97 26.91 -10.88
C THR A 236 57.17 27.15 -11.80
N VAL A 237 56.91 27.27 -13.10
CA VAL A 237 57.92 27.52 -14.14
C VAL A 237 58.64 28.86 -13.96
N ASP A 238 57.98 29.84 -13.34
CA ASP A 238 58.53 31.17 -13.08
C ASP A 238 59.53 31.16 -11.92
N ASN A 239 59.28 30.30 -10.92
CA ASN A 239 60.16 30.11 -9.77
C ASN A 239 61.13 28.93 -9.97
N CYS A 240 61.32 28.48 -11.21
CA CYS A 240 62.19 27.34 -11.50
C CYS A 240 63.67 27.74 -11.46
N ARG A 241 64.38 27.29 -10.43
CA ARG A 241 65.82 27.52 -10.25
C ARG A 241 66.66 27.04 -11.44
N LYS A 242 66.28 25.92 -12.08
CA LYS A 242 66.97 25.39 -13.26
C LYS A 242 66.84 26.35 -14.45
N ARG A 243 65.62 26.79 -14.75
CA ARG A 243 65.34 27.77 -15.82
C ARG A 243 66.04 29.11 -15.60
N GLN A 244 66.12 29.58 -14.36
CA GLN A 244 66.83 30.81 -14.03
C GLN A 244 68.34 30.70 -14.25
N LYS A 245 68.92 29.51 -13.99
CA LYS A 245 70.33 29.24 -14.24
C LYS A 245 70.62 29.20 -15.75
N ASP A 246 69.81 28.47 -16.51
CA ASP A 246 69.99 28.30 -17.96
C ASP A 246 69.89 29.66 -18.68
N ARG A 247 68.95 30.55 -18.29
CA ARG A 247 68.89 31.92 -18.83
C ARG A 247 70.12 32.78 -18.49
N GLN A 248 70.74 32.57 -17.32
CA GLN A 248 71.94 33.31 -16.94
C GLN A 248 73.19 32.79 -17.66
N GLU A 249 73.19 31.52 -18.05
CA GLU A 249 74.25 30.93 -18.88
C GLU A 249 74.10 31.41 -20.34
N ASP A 250 72.89 31.41 -20.91
CA ASP A 250 72.62 31.96 -22.25
C ASP A 250 73.03 33.45 -22.36
N GLN A 251 72.77 34.26 -21.32
CA GLN A 251 73.16 35.69 -21.27
C GLN A 251 74.67 35.94 -21.08
N ARG A 252 75.44 34.91 -20.73
CA ARG A 252 76.91 34.99 -20.63
C ARG A 252 77.62 34.53 -21.90
N GLU A 253 76.89 33.86 -22.80
CA GLU A 253 77.39 33.35 -24.07
C GLU A 253 77.10 34.28 -25.27
N GLU A 254 76.32 35.36 -25.06
CA GLU A 254 76.20 36.53 -25.95
C GLU A 254 77.20 37.65 -25.59
#